data_AF-A0A6N7L7K8-F1
#
_entry.id   AF-A0A6N7L7K8-F1
#
_cell.length_a   1.000
_cell.length_b   1.000
_cell.length_c   1.000
_cell.angle_alpha   90.00
_cell.angle_beta   90.00
_cell.angle_gamma   90.00
#
_symmetry.space_group_name_H-M   'P 1'
#
loop_
_entity.id
_entity.type
_entity.pdbx_description
1 polymer ?
#
loop_
_entity_poly.entity_id
_entity_poly.type
_entity_poly.pdbx_seq_one_letter_code
_entity_poly.pdbx_strand_id
1 'polypeptide(L)'
;MGSWVSDARKRIYRNLKYRIIRPDPPAAPFRFNSPVVVVGSAPVSHKPAGLDGSFRIITVNGSQSVIAKWGVDAPDITMMMFNQVEGTTPNAVEVRRVLTRQRTGTLYVFLWRKDDRARLEEGLRAFDYQYDRLEIVDRYERMALLDRVANLRSLEMDADSKCSNGMNAVLFALYNGAPAVIITGINPNSTGHVYNSAGLTRLHVHMDKVLVSKLVSEGRPVFTADPSVSEELGIPLWTATSR
;
A
#
# COMPACT_ATOMS: atom_id res chain seq x y z
N MET A 1 -22.54 26.83 8.34
CA MET A 1 -21.81 26.97 9.62
C MET A 1 -21.55 25.66 10.37
N GLY A 2 -22.33 24.58 10.20
CA GLY A 2 -22.16 23.33 10.98
C GLY A 2 -20.97 22.42 10.61
N SER A 3 -20.48 22.43 9.35
CA SER A 3 -19.40 21.50 8.95
C SER A 3 -18.03 21.90 9.50
N TRP A 4 -17.73 23.20 9.59
CA TRP A 4 -16.43 23.70 10.05
C TRP A 4 -16.15 23.36 11.52
N VAL A 5 -17.15 23.49 12.38
CA VAL A 5 -17.03 23.12 13.81
C VAL A 5 -16.84 21.61 13.98
N SER A 6 -17.53 20.80 13.17
CA SER A 6 -17.37 19.34 13.17
C SER A 6 -15.96 18.92 12.72
N ASP A 7 -15.46 19.54 11.65
CA ASP A 7 -14.12 19.27 11.13
C ASP A 7 -13.03 19.73 12.09
N ALA A 8 -13.20 20.89 12.74
CA ALA A 8 -12.28 21.38 13.77
C ALA A 8 -12.23 20.42 14.97
N ARG A 9 -13.40 19.99 15.48
CA ARG A 9 -13.48 19.00 16.57
C ARG A 9 -12.80 17.68 16.19
N LYS A 10 -13.04 17.20 14.98
CA LYS A 10 -12.44 15.97 14.45
C LYS A 10 -10.92 16.08 14.30
N ARG A 11 -10.40 17.23 13.85
CA ARG A 11 -8.96 17.53 13.79
C ARG A 11 -8.33 17.51 15.17
N ILE A 12 -8.91 18.22 16.13
CA ILE A 12 -8.44 18.27 17.52
C ILE A 12 -8.43 16.87 18.12
N TYR A 13 -9.56 16.15 18.02
CA TYR A 13 -9.68 14.80 18.54
C TYR A 13 -8.62 13.86 17.97
N ARG A 14 -8.42 13.84 16.65
CA ARG A 14 -7.43 12.96 16.01
C ARG A 14 -6.00 13.32 16.38
N ASN A 15 -5.68 14.61 16.40
CA ASN A 15 -4.35 15.08 16.77
C ASN A 15 -4.03 14.71 18.22
N LEU A 16 -4.97 14.99 19.12
CA LEU A 16 -4.83 14.67 20.54
C LEU A 16 -4.72 13.16 20.74
N LYS A 17 -5.61 12.38 20.13
CA LYS A 17 -5.59 10.91 20.21
C LYS A 17 -4.27 10.33 19.69
N TYR A 18 -3.77 10.79 18.55
CA TYR A 18 -2.48 10.33 18.02
C TYR A 18 -1.32 10.67 18.96
N ARG A 19 -1.28 11.89 19.53
CA ARG A 19 -0.23 12.30 20.47
C ARG A 19 -0.27 11.58 21.82
N ILE A 20 -1.45 11.20 22.27
CA ILE A 20 -1.67 10.45 23.52
C ILE A 20 -1.34 8.97 23.32
N ILE A 21 -1.93 8.34 22.29
CA ILE A 21 -1.78 6.90 22.06
C ILE A 21 -0.39 6.57 21.52
N ARG A 22 0.19 7.46 20.71
CA ARG A 22 1.50 7.27 20.05
C ARG A 22 1.61 5.89 19.42
N PRO A 23 0.68 5.54 18.51
CA PRO A 23 0.65 4.23 17.89
C PRO A 23 2.02 3.87 17.29
N ASP A 24 2.40 2.62 17.43
CA ASP A 24 3.50 2.10 16.64
C ASP A 24 3.01 1.75 15.23
N PRO A 25 3.83 1.92 14.20
CA PRO A 25 3.52 1.40 12.88
C PRO A 25 3.36 -0.12 12.89
N PRO A 26 2.61 -0.72 11.94
CA PRO A 26 2.41 -2.16 11.90
C PRO A 26 3.75 -2.88 11.68
N ALA A 27 4.00 -3.91 12.49
CA ALA A 27 5.20 -4.73 12.41
C ALA A 27 5.10 -5.75 11.27
N ALA A 28 6.21 -6.01 10.60
CA ALA A 28 6.31 -7.07 9.61
C ALA A 28 6.31 -8.47 10.27
N PRO A 29 5.73 -9.49 9.61
CA PRO A 29 5.66 -10.84 10.17
C PRO A 29 7.03 -11.56 10.15
N PHE A 30 8.02 -10.97 9.49
CA PHE A 30 9.41 -11.42 9.40
C PHE A 30 10.33 -10.22 9.14
N ARG A 31 11.64 -10.41 9.33
CA ARG A 31 12.65 -9.38 9.00
C ARG A 31 12.89 -9.30 7.50
N PHE A 32 12.97 -8.09 6.96
CA PHE A 32 13.37 -7.87 5.58
C PHE A 32 14.90 -7.92 5.46
N ASN A 33 15.44 -9.07 5.07
CA ASN A 33 16.88 -9.26 4.86
C ASN A 33 17.28 -9.17 3.36
N SER A 34 16.34 -8.81 2.50
CA SER A 34 16.49 -8.80 1.05
C SER A 34 15.60 -7.70 0.44
N PRO A 35 15.81 -7.32 -0.83
CA PRO A 35 14.99 -6.31 -1.48
C PRO A 35 13.50 -6.65 -1.45
N VAL A 36 12.68 -5.63 -1.22
CA VAL A 36 11.22 -5.73 -1.19
C VAL A 36 10.64 -5.10 -2.45
N VAL A 37 9.84 -5.84 -3.19
CA VAL A 37 9.06 -5.35 -4.32
C VAL A 37 7.66 -4.98 -3.86
N VAL A 38 7.27 -3.74 -4.06
CA VAL A 38 5.91 -3.25 -3.81
C VAL A 38 5.20 -3.11 -5.14
N VAL A 39 4.17 -3.93 -5.33
CA VAL A 39 3.39 -4.02 -6.58
C VAL A 39 2.05 -3.33 -6.39
N GLY A 40 1.92 -2.16 -7.01
CA GLY A 40 0.69 -1.39 -7.07
C GLY A 40 -0.20 -1.77 -8.24
N SER A 41 -1.28 -1.02 -8.41
CA SER A 41 -2.38 -1.35 -9.31
C SER A 41 -2.42 -0.48 -10.58
N ALA A 42 -1.40 0.31 -10.90
CA ALA A 42 -1.35 1.11 -12.13
C ALA A 42 -1.35 0.21 -13.38
N PRO A 43 -1.85 0.68 -14.54
CA PRO A 43 -1.99 -0.15 -15.74
C PRO A 43 -0.70 -0.75 -16.26
N VAL A 44 0.42 -0.04 -16.09
CA VAL A 44 1.75 -0.47 -16.48
C VAL A 44 2.55 -0.82 -15.23
N SER A 45 3.18 -1.99 -15.27
CA SER A 45 4.11 -2.49 -14.25
C SER A 45 5.15 -3.37 -14.94
N HIS A 46 6.39 -3.29 -14.46
CA HIS A 46 7.52 -4.06 -14.97
C HIS A 46 8.05 -5.01 -13.90
N LYS A 47 8.44 -6.21 -14.32
CA LYS A 47 9.17 -7.13 -13.45
C LYS A 47 10.52 -6.49 -13.08
N PRO A 48 10.86 -6.34 -11.79
CA PRO A 48 12.16 -5.83 -11.39
C PRO A 48 13.30 -6.67 -11.98
N ALA A 49 14.36 -5.99 -12.42
CA ALA A 49 15.56 -6.63 -12.92
C ALA A 49 16.13 -7.60 -11.86
N GLY A 50 16.41 -8.84 -12.30
CA GLY A 50 16.93 -9.90 -11.45
C GLY A 50 15.92 -10.48 -10.45
N LEU A 51 14.62 -10.19 -10.52
CA LEU A 51 13.67 -10.78 -9.56
C LEU A 51 13.80 -12.32 -9.47
N ASP A 52 14.10 -12.82 -8.27
CA ASP A 52 14.21 -14.24 -7.92
C ASP A 52 13.56 -14.51 -6.55
N GLY A 53 13.63 -15.76 -6.06
CA GLY A 53 13.01 -16.17 -4.80
C GLY A 53 13.61 -15.57 -3.52
N SER A 54 14.69 -14.79 -3.62
CA SER A 54 15.24 -14.07 -2.46
C SER A 54 14.47 -12.78 -2.16
N PHE A 55 13.77 -12.22 -3.14
CA PHE A 55 13.03 -10.97 -2.98
C PHE A 55 11.77 -11.21 -2.16
N ARG A 56 11.35 -10.18 -1.42
CA ARG A 56 10.04 -10.18 -0.77
C ARG A 56 9.05 -9.39 -1.61
N ILE A 57 7.82 -9.87 -1.71
CA ILE A 57 6.81 -9.27 -2.57
C ILE A 57 5.62 -8.83 -1.72
N ILE A 58 5.32 -7.53 -1.81
CA ILE A 58 4.13 -6.91 -1.22
C ILE A 58 3.21 -6.48 -2.36
N THR A 59 2.01 -7.06 -2.45
CA THR A 59 0.99 -6.62 -3.42
C THR A 59 -0.06 -5.74 -2.76
N VAL A 60 -0.59 -4.78 -3.52
CA VAL A 60 -1.69 -3.93 -3.07
C VAL A 60 -3.00 -4.31 -3.74
N ASN A 61 -4.06 -4.50 -2.95
CA ASN A 61 -5.40 -4.88 -3.44
C ASN A 61 -5.31 -6.06 -4.45
N GLY A 62 -5.86 -5.92 -5.66
CA GLY A 62 -5.87 -6.95 -6.71
C GLY A 62 -4.57 -7.10 -7.52
N SER A 63 -3.47 -6.46 -7.10
CA SER A 63 -2.20 -6.48 -7.83
C SER A 63 -1.48 -7.83 -7.85
N GLN A 64 -2.01 -8.86 -7.19
CA GLN A 64 -1.54 -10.24 -7.35
C GLN A 64 -1.61 -10.75 -8.81
N SER A 65 -2.59 -10.26 -9.57
CA SER A 65 -2.71 -10.55 -11.00
C SER A 65 -1.50 -10.12 -11.85
N VAL A 66 -0.69 -9.18 -11.35
CA VAL A 66 0.55 -8.73 -12.00
C VAL A 66 1.67 -9.74 -11.78
N ILE A 67 1.89 -10.16 -10.53
CA ILE A 67 3.04 -11.01 -10.18
C ILE A 67 2.90 -12.45 -10.72
N ALA A 68 1.67 -12.92 -10.93
CA ALA A 68 1.42 -14.19 -11.60
C ALA A 68 2.07 -14.25 -12.99
N LYS A 69 2.08 -13.13 -13.72
CA LYS A 69 2.74 -13.01 -15.04
C LYS A 69 4.27 -13.08 -14.95
N TRP A 70 4.84 -12.91 -13.77
CA TRP A 70 6.28 -12.97 -13.52
C TRP A 70 6.75 -14.35 -13.07
N GLY A 71 5.83 -15.33 -12.96
CA GLY A 71 6.09 -16.67 -12.45
C GLY A 71 6.14 -16.72 -10.92
N VAL A 72 5.48 -15.78 -10.23
CA VAL A 72 5.37 -15.76 -8.77
C VAL A 72 3.98 -16.23 -8.37
N ASP A 73 3.90 -17.34 -7.65
CA ASP A 73 2.63 -17.98 -7.27
C ASP A 73 1.82 -17.15 -6.26
N ALA A 74 2.47 -16.60 -5.24
CA ALA A 74 1.83 -15.83 -4.18
C ALA A 74 2.79 -14.78 -3.61
N PRO A 75 2.29 -13.60 -3.19
CA PRO A 75 3.11 -12.62 -2.51
C PRO A 75 3.28 -12.98 -1.02
N ASP A 76 4.42 -12.61 -0.45
CA ASP A 76 4.65 -12.74 0.98
C ASP A 76 3.64 -11.92 1.79
N ILE A 77 3.27 -10.74 1.29
CA ILE A 77 2.34 -9.82 1.95
C ILE A 77 1.34 -9.24 0.95
N THR A 78 0.08 -9.13 1.35
CA THR A 78 -0.92 -8.33 0.63
C THR A 78 -1.46 -7.23 1.53
N MET A 79 -1.52 -6.00 1.02
CA MET A 79 -2.15 -4.87 1.69
C MET A 79 -3.43 -4.47 0.98
N MET A 80 -4.56 -4.61 1.66
CA MET A 80 -5.89 -4.48 1.08
C MET A 80 -6.70 -3.39 1.79
N MET A 81 -7.38 -2.53 1.05
CA MET A 81 -8.35 -1.61 1.65
C MET A 81 -9.64 -2.34 2.02
N PHE A 82 -10.24 -2.02 3.19
CA PHE A 82 -11.47 -2.69 3.67
C PHE A 82 -12.58 -2.79 2.62
N ASN A 83 -12.75 -1.75 1.79
CA ASN A 83 -13.82 -1.69 0.80
C ASN A 83 -13.65 -2.69 -0.35
N GLN A 84 -12.49 -3.32 -0.52
CA GLN A 84 -12.32 -4.37 -1.52
C GLN A 84 -12.97 -5.69 -1.08
N VAL A 85 -13.10 -5.91 0.23
CA VAL A 85 -13.67 -7.15 0.79
C VAL A 85 -15.19 -7.21 0.55
N GLU A 86 -15.91 -6.12 0.82
CA GLU A 86 -17.38 -6.14 0.75
C GLU A 86 -17.98 -5.05 -0.16
N GLY A 87 -17.17 -4.14 -0.68
CA GLY A 87 -17.67 -3.03 -1.48
C GLY A 87 -18.30 -3.50 -2.78
N THR A 88 -19.30 -2.75 -3.24
CA THR A 88 -20.09 -3.06 -4.44
C THR A 88 -19.64 -2.25 -5.67
N THR A 89 -18.60 -1.41 -5.53
CA THR A 89 -18.08 -0.65 -6.67
C THR A 89 -17.48 -1.60 -7.72
N PRO A 90 -17.47 -1.23 -9.02
CA PRO A 90 -16.85 -2.05 -10.06
C PRO A 90 -15.40 -2.44 -9.73
N ASN A 91 -14.64 -1.53 -9.12
CA ASN A 91 -13.29 -1.82 -8.66
C ASN A 91 -13.24 -2.90 -7.57
N ALA A 92 -14.13 -2.85 -6.58
CA ALA A 92 -14.14 -3.84 -5.50
C ALA A 92 -14.57 -5.23 -6.01
N VAL A 93 -15.57 -5.27 -6.89
CA VAL A 93 -15.98 -6.51 -7.57
C VAL A 93 -14.82 -7.12 -8.34
N GLU A 94 -14.08 -6.29 -9.08
CA GLU A 94 -12.97 -6.75 -9.90
C GLU A 94 -11.75 -7.19 -9.07
N VAL A 95 -11.44 -6.48 -7.98
CA VAL A 95 -10.41 -6.93 -7.02
C VAL A 95 -10.77 -8.31 -6.47
N ARG A 96 -12.03 -8.54 -6.07
CA ARG A 96 -12.44 -9.88 -5.64
C ARG A 96 -12.31 -10.91 -6.75
N ARG A 97 -12.74 -10.58 -7.97
CA ARG A 97 -12.63 -11.48 -9.13
C ARG A 97 -11.20 -11.96 -9.37
N VAL A 98 -10.21 -11.08 -9.32
CA VAL A 98 -8.79 -11.44 -9.54
C VAL A 98 -8.15 -12.13 -8.34
N LEU A 99 -8.69 -11.94 -7.13
CA LEU A 99 -8.22 -12.59 -5.91
C LEU A 99 -8.96 -13.88 -5.59
N THR A 100 -10.02 -14.23 -6.34
CA THR A 100 -10.76 -15.47 -6.12
C THR A 100 -9.83 -16.68 -6.17
N ARG A 101 -9.83 -17.50 -5.11
CA ARG A 101 -8.95 -18.68 -4.93
C ARG A 101 -7.45 -18.38 -4.88
N GLN A 102 -7.07 -17.11 -4.77
CA GLN A 102 -5.67 -16.73 -4.58
C GLN A 102 -5.28 -16.80 -3.11
N ARG A 103 -3.98 -16.70 -2.84
CA ARG A 103 -3.45 -16.70 -1.47
C ARG A 103 -2.39 -15.63 -1.25
N THR A 104 -2.07 -15.36 0.01
CA THR A 104 -0.92 -14.55 0.42
C THR A 104 -0.33 -15.10 1.73
N GLY A 105 0.93 -14.78 2.04
CA GLY A 105 1.46 -15.08 3.36
C GLY A 105 0.71 -14.30 4.45
N THR A 106 0.97 -13.00 4.56
CA THR A 106 0.29 -12.13 5.52
C THR A 106 -0.60 -11.10 4.82
N LEU A 107 -1.88 -11.09 5.19
CA LEU A 107 -2.85 -10.10 4.73
C LEU A 107 -2.98 -8.97 5.76
N TYR A 108 -2.67 -7.74 5.36
CA TYR A 108 -2.98 -6.54 6.12
C TYR A 108 -4.22 -5.87 5.53
N VAL A 109 -5.29 -5.75 6.32
CA VAL A 109 -6.51 -5.06 5.91
C VAL A 109 -6.59 -3.69 6.56
N PHE A 110 -6.64 -2.65 5.73
CA PHE A 110 -6.63 -1.27 6.16
C PHE A 110 -8.01 -0.76 6.48
N LEU A 111 -8.12 -0.07 7.61
CA LEU A 111 -9.30 0.66 8.07
C LEU A 111 -10.52 -0.24 8.28
N TRP A 112 -10.28 -1.51 8.61
CA TRP A 112 -11.30 -2.40 9.19
C TRP A 112 -11.44 -2.12 10.70
N ARG A 113 -12.58 -2.53 11.26
CA ARG A 113 -12.86 -2.44 12.70
C ARG A 113 -12.19 -3.61 13.44
N LYS A 114 -11.20 -3.34 14.30
CA LYS A 114 -10.46 -4.39 15.03
C LYS A 114 -11.37 -5.31 15.87
N ASP A 115 -12.51 -4.79 16.34
CA ASP A 115 -13.53 -5.51 17.09
C ASP A 115 -14.46 -6.40 16.22
N ASP A 116 -14.37 -6.32 14.89
CA ASP A 116 -15.26 -7.00 13.95
C ASP A 116 -14.50 -7.95 13.01
N ARG A 117 -13.54 -8.69 13.56
CA ARG A 117 -12.68 -9.60 12.79
C ARG A 117 -13.47 -10.74 12.12
N ALA A 118 -14.50 -11.27 12.78
CA ALA A 118 -15.27 -12.40 12.24
C ALA A 118 -15.93 -12.06 10.90
N ARG A 119 -16.50 -10.86 10.76
CA ARG A 119 -17.09 -10.39 9.51
C ARG A 119 -16.05 -10.23 8.40
N LEU A 120 -14.85 -9.77 8.73
CA LEU A 120 -13.76 -9.70 7.76
C LEU A 120 -13.43 -11.09 7.21
N GLU A 121 -13.30 -12.08 8.10
CA GLU A 121 -12.98 -13.46 7.71
C GLU A 121 -14.10 -14.09 6.87
N GLU A 122 -15.37 -13.80 7.17
CA GLU A 122 -16.51 -14.20 6.35
C GLU A 122 -16.46 -13.55 4.95
N GLY A 123 -16.21 -12.25 4.88
CA GLY A 123 -16.09 -11.52 3.62
C GLY A 123 -14.96 -12.04 2.74
N LEU A 124 -13.81 -12.41 3.33
CA LEU A 124 -12.69 -13.03 2.60
C LEU A 124 -13.02 -14.45 2.12
N ARG A 125 -13.73 -15.24 2.94
CA ARG A 125 -14.17 -16.59 2.59
C ARG A 125 -15.18 -16.59 1.44
N ALA A 126 -16.01 -15.55 1.31
CA ALA A 126 -17.02 -15.44 0.26
C ALA A 126 -16.45 -15.48 -1.17
N PHE A 127 -15.16 -15.18 -1.35
CA PHE A 127 -14.45 -15.33 -2.63
C PHE A 127 -13.24 -16.28 -2.53
N ASP A 128 -13.19 -17.13 -1.50
CA ASP A 128 -12.15 -18.15 -1.30
C ASP A 128 -10.73 -17.58 -1.31
N TYR A 129 -10.51 -16.43 -0.67
CA TYR A 129 -9.17 -15.85 -0.55
C TYR A 129 -8.46 -16.32 0.71
N GLN A 130 -7.27 -16.87 0.52
CA GLN A 130 -6.51 -17.55 1.58
C GLN A 130 -5.35 -16.68 2.09
N TYR A 131 -5.02 -16.85 3.36
CA TYR A 131 -3.89 -16.20 4.00
C TYR A 131 -3.33 -17.07 5.13
N ASP A 132 -2.03 -16.96 5.41
CA ASP A 132 -1.42 -17.63 6.56
C ASP A 132 -1.62 -16.80 7.85
N ARG A 133 -1.62 -15.46 7.71
CA ARG A 133 -1.87 -14.50 8.80
C ARG A 133 -2.76 -13.35 8.35
N LEU A 134 -3.59 -12.84 9.26
CA LEU A 134 -4.47 -11.71 9.05
C LEU A 134 -4.25 -10.64 10.12
N GLU A 135 -3.95 -9.44 9.67
CA GLU A 135 -3.72 -8.26 10.50
C GLU A 135 -4.64 -7.11 10.08
N ILE A 136 -5.19 -6.39 11.05
CA ILE A 136 -6.03 -5.20 10.81
C ILE A 136 -5.21 -3.96 11.16
N VAL A 137 -4.99 -3.09 10.18
CA VAL A 137 -4.27 -1.82 10.36
C VAL A 137 -5.27 -0.68 10.40
N ASP A 138 -5.31 0.01 11.52
CA ASP A 138 -6.13 1.18 11.71
C ASP A 138 -5.47 2.46 11.15
N ARG A 139 -6.21 3.56 11.26
CA ARG A 139 -5.78 4.86 10.72
C ARG A 139 -4.53 5.39 11.42
N TYR A 140 -4.44 5.20 12.73
CA TYR A 140 -3.38 5.75 13.55
C TYR A 140 -2.06 5.01 13.29
N GLU A 141 -2.12 3.70 13.05
CA GLU A 141 -0.98 2.88 12.59
C GLU A 141 -0.47 3.32 11.21
N ARG A 142 -1.37 3.64 10.27
CA ARG A 142 -1.00 4.24 8.97
C ARG A 142 -0.37 5.62 9.12
N MET A 143 -0.94 6.47 9.97
CA MET A 143 -0.37 7.79 10.28
C MET A 143 1.02 7.65 10.89
N ALA A 144 1.23 6.63 11.74
CA ALA A 144 2.53 6.34 12.34
C ALA A 144 3.59 5.98 11.30
N LEU A 145 3.25 5.22 10.25
CA LEU A 145 4.19 4.94 9.15
C LEU A 145 4.72 6.22 8.52
N LEU A 146 3.82 7.15 8.20
CA LEU A 146 4.18 8.43 7.57
C LEU A 146 5.05 9.30 8.48
N ASP A 147 4.70 9.38 9.77
CA ASP A 147 5.43 10.16 10.77
C ASP A 147 6.81 9.55 11.07
N ARG A 148 6.90 8.23 11.27
CA ARG A 148 8.15 7.57 11.69
C ARG A 148 9.18 7.43 10.56
N VAL A 149 8.72 7.21 9.32
CA VAL A 149 9.64 7.00 8.19
C VAL A 149 9.97 8.32 7.49
N ALA A 150 8.96 9.17 7.29
CA ALA A 150 9.11 10.39 6.52
C ALA A 150 8.97 11.66 7.37
N ASN A 151 8.79 11.60 8.70
CA ASN A 151 8.58 12.79 9.54
C ASN A 151 7.50 13.74 8.97
N LEU A 152 6.50 13.17 8.29
CA LEU A 152 5.38 13.88 7.72
C LEU A 152 4.15 13.60 8.57
N ARG A 153 3.42 14.65 8.93
CA ARG A 153 2.20 14.53 9.74
C ARG A 153 0.98 14.74 8.86
N SER A 154 0.13 13.72 8.81
CA SER A 154 -1.20 13.82 8.23
C SER A 154 -2.24 13.35 9.25
N LEU A 155 -3.38 14.04 9.31
CA LEU A 155 -4.55 13.59 10.09
C LEU A 155 -5.54 12.77 9.24
N GLU A 156 -5.18 12.49 7.98
CA GLU A 156 -5.99 11.78 6.98
C GLU A 156 -7.46 12.26 6.98
N MET A 157 -7.66 13.57 6.90
CA MET A 157 -8.98 14.21 7.04
C MET A 157 -9.84 14.02 5.78
N ASP A 158 -9.18 14.08 4.63
CA ASP A 158 -9.74 13.99 3.28
C ASP A 158 -8.92 12.97 2.46
N ALA A 159 -9.20 12.84 1.16
CA ALA A 159 -8.47 11.91 0.31
C ALA A 159 -7.07 12.44 -0.06
N ASP A 160 -6.94 13.75 -0.33
CA ASP A 160 -5.67 14.37 -0.75
C ASP A 160 -4.60 14.34 0.34
N SER A 161 -5.00 14.31 1.61
CA SER A 161 -4.10 14.19 2.76
C SER A 161 -3.68 12.75 3.06
N LYS A 162 -4.18 11.74 2.33
CA LYS A 162 -3.82 10.33 2.55
C LYS A 162 -2.80 9.86 1.53
N CYS A 163 -1.86 9.04 2.00
CA CYS A 163 -1.06 8.20 1.11
C CYS A 163 -1.93 7.08 0.51
N SER A 164 -1.65 6.72 -0.73
CA SER A 164 -2.20 5.51 -1.34
C SER A 164 -1.74 4.26 -0.59
N ASN A 165 -2.41 3.13 -0.83
CA ASN A 165 -1.99 1.86 -0.24
C ASN A 165 -0.60 1.42 -0.73
N GLY A 166 -0.23 1.77 -1.97
CA GLY A 166 1.12 1.58 -2.50
C GLY A 166 2.17 2.30 -1.66
N MET A 167 1.93 3.57 -1.37
CA MET A 167 2.86 4.33 -0.54
C MET A 167 2.87 3.89 0.93
N ASN A 168 1.74 3.45 1.49
CA ASN A 168 1.73 2.81 2.81
C ASN A 168 2.58 1.53 2.83
N ALA A 169 2.55 0.71 1.78
CA ALA A 169 3.39 -0.48 1.66
C ALA A 169 4.89 -0.14 1.56
N VAL A 170 5.24 0.93 0.84
CA VAL A 170 6.62 1.46 0.79
C VAL A 170 7.10 1.88 2.17
N LEU A 171 6.31 2.69 2.88
CA LEU A 171 6.64 3.13 4.23
C LEU A 171 6.78 1.94 5.19
N PHE A 172 5.89 0.96 5.08
CA PHE A 172 5.95 -0.26 5.88
C PHE A 172 7.23 -1.05 5.65
N ALA A 173 7.64 -1.25 4.39
CA ALA A 173 8.87 -1.95 4.07
C ALA A 173 10.10 -1.21 4.64
N LEU A 174 10.17 0.11 4.44
CA LEU A 174 11.26 0.96 4.97
C LEU A 174 11.30 0.94 6.51
N TYR A 175 10.14 1.10 7.18
CA TYR A 175 10.05 1.08 8.64
C TYR A 175 10.57 -0.24 9.23
N ASN A 176 10.24 -1.35 8.57
CA ASN A 176 10.62 -2.70 8.99
C ASN A 176 12.01 -3.13 8.46
N GLY A 177 12.82 -2.18 7.99
CA GLY A 177 14.25 -2.39 7.72
C GLY A 177 14.59 -3.01 6.37
N ALA A 178 13.70 -2.90 5.37
CA ALA A 178 14.03 -3.35 4.02
C ALA A 178 15.31 -2.68 3.50
N PRO A 179 16.31 -3.46 3.03
CA PRO A 179 17.55 -2.89 2.51
C PRO A 179 17.35 -2.11 1.20
N ALA A 180 16.34 -2.48 0.42
CA ALA A 180 15.87 -1.76 -0.74
C ALA A 180 14.36 -1.98 -0.93
N VAL A 181 13.66 -0.95 -1.40
CA VAL A 181 12.24 -0.99 -1.73
C VAL A 181 12.05 -0.62 -3.19
N ILE A 182 11.58 -1.56 -4.00
CA ILE A 182 11.40 -1.41 -5.44
C ILE A 182 9.90 -1.28 -5.72
N ILE A 183 9.47 -0.14 -6.24
CA ILE A 183 8.08 0.09 -6.60
C ILE A 183 7.83 -0.27 -8.05
N THR A 184 6.66 -0.83 -8.33
CA THR A 184 6.16 -1.00 -9.69
C THR A 184 4.64 -1.02 -9.70
N GLY A 185 4.01 -0.53 -10.77
CA GLY A 185 2.56 -0.34 -10.80
C GLY A 185 2.10 0.76 -9.85
N ILE A 186 2.98 1.68 -9.45
CA ILE A 186 2.67 2.84 -8.60
C ILE A 186 3.12 4.10 -9.34
N ASN A 187 2.19 4.76 -10.02
CA ASN A 187 2.43 6.05 -10.67
C ASN A 187 1.33 7.05 -10.26
N PRO A 188 1.61 8.08 -9.45
CA PRO A 188 0.64 9.12 -9.11
C PRO A 188 0.04 9.86 -10.31
N ASN A 189 0.73 9.90 -11.46
CA ASN A 189 0.28 10.55 -12.69
C ASN A 189 -0.58 9.65 -13.59
N SER A 190 -0.61 8.33 -13.38
CA SER A 190 -1.40 7.45 -14.26
C SER A 190 -2.88 7.43 -13.88
N THR A 191 -3.74 7.40 -14.90
CA THR A 191 -5.18 7.13 -14.76
C THR A 191 -5.45 5.62 -14.84
N GLY A 192 -6.48 5.13 -14.13
CA GLY A 192 -6.94 3.73 -14.20
C GLY A 192 -6.20 2.71 -13.32
N HIS A 193 -6.69 1.46 -13.36
CA HIS A 193 -6.13 0.31 -12.65
C HIS A 193 -5.90 -0.88 -13.60
N VAL A 194 -4.85 -1.68 -13.41
CA VAL A 194 -4.48 -2.80 -14.31
C VAL A 194 -5.57 -3.85 -14.47
N TYR A 195 -6.43 -3.99 -13.46
CA TYR A 195 -7.55 -4.92 -13.49
C TYR A 195 -8.89 -4.23 -13.83
N ASN A 196 -8.97 -2.89 -13.93
CA ASN A 196 -10.22 -2.19 -14.21
C ASN A 196 -10.06 -0.99 -15.18
N SER A 197 -10.82 -1.03 -16.27
CA SER A 197 -10.87 0.01 -17.32
C SER A 197 -11.73 1.24 -16.95
N ALA A 198 -12.30 1.32 -15.75
CA ALA A 198 -13.25 2.36 -15.35
C ALA A 198 -12.69 3.79 -15.24
N GLY A 199 -11.41 4.01 -15.56
CA GLY A 199 -10.84 5.36 -15.72
C GLY A 199 -10.94 6.28 -14.49
N LEU A 200 -11.06 5.72 -13.29
CA LEU A 200 -11.25 6.51 -12.07
C LEU A 200 -10.05 7.44 -11.80
N THR A 201 -10.35 8.71 -11.50
CA THR A 201 -9.35 9.71 -11.09
C THR A 201 -8.67 9.27 -9.79
N ARG A 202 -7.34 9.29 -9.76
CA ARG A 202 -6.55 8.95 -8.58
C ARG A 202 -6.69 10.04 -7.53
N LEU A 203 -7.07 9.69 -6.30
CA LEU A 203 -7.39 10.65 -5.23
C LEU A 203 -6.21 11.03 -4.32
N HIS A 204 -5.05 10.38 -4.46
CA HIS A 204 -3.92 10.50 -3.51
C HIS A 204 -2.67 11.13 -4.13
N VAL A 205 -2.83 11.79 -5.29
CA VAL A 205 -1.71 12.23 -6.13
C VAL A 205 -0.76 13.16 -5.39
N HIS A 206 -1.30 14.16 -4.69
CA HIS A 206 -0.48 15.19 -4.04
C HIS A 206 0.40 14.60 -2.94
N MET A 207 -0.19 13.87 -1.97
CA MET A 207 0.57 13.28 -0.86
C MET A 207 1.58 12.23 -1.32
N ASP A 208 1.23 11.40 -2.31
CA ASP A 208 2.16 10.42 -2.86
C ASP A 208 3.38 11.11 -3.50
N LYS A 209 3.19 12.21 -4.26
CA LYS A 209 4.29 12.99 -4.83
C LYS A 209 5.17 13.64 -3.77
N VAL A 210 4.57 14.28 -2.76
CA VAL A 210 5.30 14.89 -1.64
C VAL A 210 6.15 13.83 -0.93
N LEU A 211 5.57 12.66 -0.68
CA LEU A 211 6.28 11.59 -0.01
C LEU A 211 7.43 11.04 -0.84
N VAL A 212 7.20 10.73 -2.13
CA VAL A 212 8.25 10.26 -3.04
C VAL A 212 9.42 11.25 -3.09
N SER A 213 9.12 12.53 -3.33
CA SER A 213 10.16 13.58 -3.40
C SER A 213 10.97 13.65 -2.10
N LYS A 214 10.31 13.49 -0.95
CA LYS A 214 11.00 13.46 0.34
C LYS A 214 11.89 12.23 0.52
N LEU A 215 11.38 11.04 0.21
CA LEU A 215 12.17 9.79 0.34
C LEU A 215 13.40 9.82 -0.58
N VAL A 216 13.25 10.30 -1.81
CA VAL A 216 14.35 10.43 -2.78
C VAL A 216 15.36 11.48 -2.31
N SER A 217 14.92 12.66 -1.88
CA SER A 217 15.86 13.72 -1.43
C SER A 217 16.61 13.38 -0.14
N GLU A 218 16.06 12.50 0.70
CA GLU A 218 16.75 11.95 1.87
C GLU A 218 17.68 10.75 1.55
N GLY A 219 17.78 10.34 0.27
CA GLY A 219 18.60 9.19 -0.11
C GLY A 219 18.08 7.86 0.46
N ARG A 220 16.78 7.75 0.74
CA ARG A 220 16.18 6.48 1.17
C ARG A 220 16.32 5.44 0.05
N PRO A 221 16.45 4.14 0.36
CA PRO A 221 16.71 3.10 -0.63
C PRO A 221 15.41 2.71 -1.38
N VAL A 222 14.82 3.67 -2.08
CA VAL A 222 13.59 3.53 -2.86
C VAL A 222 13.94 3.61 -4.34
N PHE A 223 13.50 2.61 -5.08
CA PHE A 223 13.73 2.46 -6.51
C PHE A 223 12.42 2.19 -7.21
N THR A 224 12.38 2.37 -8.52
CA THR A 224 11.25 1.94 -9.37
C THR A 224 11.71 0.92 -10.40
N ALA A 225 10.88 -0.06 -10.74
CA ALA A 225 11.11 -0.90 -11.91
C ALA A 225 10.48 -0.31 -13.19
N ASP A 226 9.69 0.75 -13.06
CA ASP A 226 8.97 1.38 -14.18
C ASP A 226 9.76 2.58 -14.72
N PRO A 227 10.25 2.55 -15.98
CA PRO A 227 11.05 3.63 -16.56
C PRO A 227 10.34 4.99 -16.59
N SER A 228 9.07 5.03 -17.00
CA SER A 228 8.29 6.27 -17.03
C SER A 228 8.12 6.88 -15.63
N VAL A 229 7.98 6.06 -14.60
CA VAL A 229 7.91 6.53 -13.20
C VAL A 229 9.24 7.13 -12.76
N SER A 230 10.36 6.55 -13.21
CA SER A 230 11.70 7.08 -12.93
C SER A 230 11.88 8.47 -13.54
N GLU A 231 11.53 8.61 -14.82
CA GLU A 231 11.60 9.88 -15.56
C GLU A 231 10.68 10.95 -14.97
N GLU A 232 9.43 10.60 -14.65
CA GLU A 232 8.41 11.56 -14.20
C GLU A 232 8.59 12.02 -12.74
N LEU A 233 9.07 11.14 -11.86
CA LEU A 233 9.13 11.37 -10.41
C LEU A 233 10.55 11.49 -9.86
N GLY A 234 11.56 11.24 -10.68
CA GLY A 234 12.97 11.26 -10.26
C GLY A 234 13.36 10.10 -9.34
N ILE A 235 12.57 9.03 -9.30
CA ILE A 235 12.90 7.83 -8.51
C ILE A 235 14.00 7.05 -9.24
N PRO A 236 15.11 6.68 -8.61
CA PRO A 236 16.14 5.86 -9.25
C PRO A 236 15.57 4.56 -9.84
N LEU A 237 15.94 4.25 -11.08
CA LEU A 237 15.55 2.99 -11.73
C LEU A 237 16.31 1.82 -11.10
N TRP A 238 15.61 0.74 -10.77
CA TRP A 238 16.21 -0.48 -10.25
C TRP A 238 16.95 -1.23 -11.36
N THR A 239 18.23 -1.52 -11.14
CA THR A 239 19.04 -2.36 -12.03
C THR A 239 19.57 -3.57 -11.26
N ALA A 240 19.95 -4.64 -11.96
CA ALA A 240 20.45 -5.86 -11.30
C ALA A 240 21.73 -5.62 -10.47
N THR A 241 22.46 -4.53 -10.73
CA THR A 241 23.65 -4.11 -9.98
C THR A 241 23.35 -3.27 -8.75
N SER A 242 22.08 -2.91 -8.50
CA SER A 242 21.64 -2.18 -7.30
C SER A 242 21.43 -3.09 -6.07
N ARG A 243 21.80 -4.38 -6.17
CA ARG A 243 21.74 -5.38 -5.09
C ARG A 243 22.86 -5.23 -4.08
#